data_AF-A0A0B5GR95-F1
#
_entry.id   AF-A0A0B5GR95-F1
#
_cell.length_a   1.000
_cell.length_b   1.000
_cell.length_c   1.000
_cell.angle_alpha   90.00
_cell.angle_beta   90.00
_cell.angle_gamma   90.00
#
_symmetry.space_group_name_H-M   'P 1'
#
loop_
_entity.id
_entity.type
_entity.pdbx_description
1 polymer ?
#
loop_
_entity_poly.entity_id
_entity_poly.type
_entity_poly.pdbx_seq_one_letter_code
_entity_poly.pdbx_strand_id
1 'polypeptide(L)'
;MTAMRDATEANLLYIASEIERMGEELSLSTDVMEFGVQLYAQAVKSGYQPASIDRATATCLYAAARVRDTPVTIDNVAAVSRREATNIYHETSKLSDATGLQIEPDDPADFVEEYASELKWSEDATDRALELCEHAKDANVHSGRSPSGFAASVLYARSEIEDLGYTQSDFAGPANTTTTTIQKTYPQIMPYAPDVEAKDLASRAFEFAFEILEDNINVPDVVCEEARKRARNIDNKEIARGQSRAAIAAAAYLVVADEHNIDLSQPRLADMVGTNSQTVAKYKGSV
;
A
#
# COMPACT_ATOMS: atom_id res chain seq x y z
N MET A 1 -32.87 2.86 28.00
CA MET A 1 -31.99 4.01 28.30
C MET A 1 -30.92 3.66 29.32
N THR A 2 -31.25 2.98 30.43
CA THR A 2 -30.27 2.58 31.48
C THR A 2 -29.17 1.64 30.97
N ALA A 3 -29.51 0.52 30.31
CA ALA A 3 -28.51 -0.44 29.81
C ALA A 3 -27.51 0.13 28.77
N MET A 4 -27.94 1.10 27.95
CA MET A 4 -27.06 1.78 26.99
C MET A 4 -26.10 2.75 27.70
N ARG A 5 -26.57 3.39 28.78
CA ARG A 5 -25.76 4.24 29.66
C ARG A 5 -24.70 3.41 30.40
N ASP A 6 -25.12 2.27 30.96
CA ASP A 6 -24.24 1.35 31.69
C ASP A 6 -23.17 0.74 30.77
N ALA A 7 -23.54 0.37 29.53
CA ALA A 7 -22.58 -0.10 28.52
C ALA A 7 -21.57 0.99 28.11
N THR A 8 -22.02 2.25 28.03
CA THR A 8 -21.14 3.38 27.72
C THR A 8 -20.16 3.66 28.87
N GLU A 9 -20.61 3.56 30.11
CA GLU A 9 -19.78 3.74 31.31
C GLU A 9 -18.77 2.62 31.48
N ALA A 10 -19.16 1.36 31.26
CA ALA A 10 -18.25 0.22 31.24
C ALA A 10 -17.19 0.34 30.14
N ASN A 11 -17.59 0.78 28.94
CA ASN A 11 -16.63 1.04 27.85
C ASN A 11 -15.66 2.17 28.19
N LEU A 12 -16.10 3.24 28.86
CA LEU A 12 -15.23 4.33 29.29
C LEU A 12 -14.16 3.88 30.28
N LEU A 13 -14.53 3.04 31.26
CA LEU A 13 -13.57 2.48 32.22
C LEU A 13 -12.52 1.61 31.51
N TYR A 14 -12.96 0.75 30.59
CA TYR A 14 -12.05 -0.08 29.80
C TYR A 14 -11.10 0.77 28.95
N ILE A 15 -11.63 1.74 28.21
CA ILE A 15 -10.84 2.63 27.35
C ILE A 15 -9.84 3.43 28.18
N ALA A 16 -10.24 3.97 29.32
CA ALA A 16 -9.32 4.70 30.20
C ALA A 16 -8.15 3.80 30.63
N SER A 17 -8.43 2.56 31.07
CA SER A 17 -7.38 1.63 31.48
C SER A 17 -6.44 1.22 30.33
N GLU A 18 -6.97 1.01 29.12
CA GLU A 18 -6.12 0.66 27.97
C GLU A 18 -5.35 1.84 27.40
N ILE A 19 -5.93 3.04 27.40
CA ILE A 19 -5.22 4.28 27.03
C ILE A 19 -4.08 4.52 28.01
N GLU A 20 -4.30 4.36 29.32
CA GLU A 20 -3.26 4.48 30.34
C GLU A 20 -2.14 3.46 30.10
N ARG A 21 -2.49 2.18 29.92
CA ARG A 21 -1.52 1.12 29.61
C ARG A 21 -0.67 1.42 28.38
N MET A 22 -1.30 1.81 27.27
CA MET A 22 -0.59 2.12 26.02
C MET A 22 0.22 3.41 26.12
N GLY A 23 -0.32 4.43 26.80
CA GLY A 23 0.36 5.71 26.99
C GLY A 23 1.58 5.59 27.87
N GLU A 24 1.53 4.80 28.95
CA GLU A 24 2.71 4.48 29.77
C GLU A 24 3.79 3.74 28.97
N GLU A 25 3.40 2.73 28.17
CA GLU A 25 4.32 1.98 27.31
C GLU A 25 5.01 2.88 26.27
N LEU A 26 4.30 3.90 25.77
CA LEU A 26 4.80 4.92 24.85
C LEU A 26 5.40 6.14 25.55
N SER A 27 5.49 6.16 26.89
CA SER A 27 6.00 7.29 27.69
C SER A 27 5.28 8.62 27.44
N LEU A 28 3.96 8.57 27.21
CA LEU A 28 3.12 9.74 26.96
C LEU A 28 2.72 10.44 28.25
N SER A 29 2.49 11.74 28.17
CA SER A 29 2.06 12.53 29.32
C SER A 29 0.62 12.19 29.72
N THR A 30 0.30 12.38 31.00
CA THR A 30 -1.06 12.24 31.52
C THR A 30 -2.06 13.14 30.78
N ASP A 31 -1.65 14.34 30.33
CA ASP A 31 -2.50 15.23 29.54
C ASP A 31 -2.93 14.61 28.19
N VAL A 32 -2.02 13.90 27.50
CA VAL A 32 -2.35 13.19 26.26
C VAL A 32 -3.31 12.03 26.53
N MET A 33 -3.06 11.25 27.57
CA MET A 33 -3.90 10.11 27.95
C MET A 33 -5.32 10.54 28.35
N GLU A 34 -5.42 11.55 29.23
CA GLU A 34 -6.71 12.12 29.64
C GLU A 34 -7.47 12.70 28.45
N PHE A 35 -6.78 13.39 27.54
CA PHE A 35 -7.39 13.92 26.34
C PHE A 35 -7.92 12.80 25.43
N GLY A 36 -7.20 11.69 25.28
CA GLY A 36 -7.68 10.52 24.53
C GLY A 36 -9.00 9.96 25.07
N VAL A 37 -9.14 9.86 26.40
CA VAL A 37 -10.41 9.43 27.04
C VAL A 37 -11.53 10.43 26.77
N GLN A 38 -11.24 11.73 26.83
CA GLN A 38 -12.19 12.80 26.53
C GLN A 38 -12.67 12.77 25.07
N LEU A 39 -11.77 12.52 24.12
CA LEU A 39 -12.10 12.38 22.70
C LEU A 39 -13.14 11.28 22.47
N TYR A 40 -12.94 10.10 23.05
CA TYR A 40 -13.91 9.02 22.94
C TYR A 40 -15.27 9.43 23.53
N ALA A 41 -15.28 10.02 24.74
CA ALA A 41 -16.51 10.44 25.39
C ALA A 41 -17.27 11.51 24.59
N GLN A 42 -16.56 12.44 23.95
CA GLN A 42 -17.14 13.43 23.04
C GLN A 42 -17.68 12.77 21.77
N ALA A 43 -16.89 11.92 21.13
CA ALA A 43 -17.26 11.27 19.88
C ALA A 43 -18.56 10.46 20.03
N VAL A 44 -18.67 9.64 21.09
CA VAL A 44 -19.89 8.82 21.33
C VAL A 44 -21.13 9.69 21.54
N LYS A 45 -21.00 10.84 22.22
CA LYS A 45 -22.10 11.81 22.38
C LYS A 45 -22.54 12.41 21.04
N SER A 46 -21.62 12.53 20.09
CA SER A 46 -21.87 13.00 18.73
C SER A 46 -22.34 11.90 17.77
N GLY A 47 -22.56 10.66 18.24
CA GLY A 47 -23.05 9.55 17.42
C GLY A 47 -21.96 8.70 16.77
N TYR A 48 -20.70 8.84 17.18
CA TYR A 48 -19.62 7.94 16.77
C TYR A 48 -19.92 6.49 17.16
N GLN A 49 -19.80 5.59 16.19
CA GLN A 49 -19.99 4.15 16.37
C GLN A 49 -18.71 3.43 15.95
N PRO A 50 -17.83 3.09 16.91
CA PRO A 50 -16.57 2.43 16.58
C PRO A 50 -16.79 1.03 16.02
N ALA A 51 -15.93 0.60 15.09
CA ALA A 51 -15.95 -0.77 14.59
C ALA A 51 -15.58 -1.80 15.69
N SER A 52 -14.72 -1.42 16.63
CA SER A 52 -14.47 -2.14 17.88
C SER A 52 -13.97 -1.18 18.96
N ILE A 53 -14.19 -1.54 20.23
CA ILE A 53 -13.71 -0.72 21.35
C ILE A 53 -12.19 -0.63 21.33
N ASP A 54 -11.47 -1.74 21.13
CA ASP A 54 -10.00 -1.74 21.05
C ASP A 54 -9.47 -0.80 19.95
N ARG A 55 -10.15 -0.75 18.79
CA ARG A 55 -9.80 0.16 17.70
C ARG A 55 -10.07 1.61 18.10
N ALA A 56 -11.21 1.87 18.75
CA ALA A 56 -11.54 3.20 19.26
C ALA A 56 -10.48 3.68 20.25
N THR A 57 -10.04 2.82 21.18
CA THR A 57 -9.00 3.10 22.16
C THR A 57 -7.70 3.55 21.49
N ALA A 58 -7.18 2.73 20.56
CA ALA A 58 -5.95 3.04 19.82
C ALA A 58 -6.09 4.34 19.00
N THR A 59 -7.22 4.52 18.33
CA THR A 59 -7.51 5.72 17.51
C THR A 59 -7.58 6.98 18.36
N CYS A 60 -8.21 6.92 19.54
CA CYS A 60 -8.31 8.07 20.44
C CYS A 60 -6.95 8.45 21.02
N LEU A 61 -6.10 7.48 21.35
CA LEU A 61 -4.74 7.76 21.81
C LEU A 61 -3.88 8.38 20.71
N TYR A 62 -3.92 7.81 19.49
CA TYR A 62 -3.23 8.36 18.33
C TYR A 62 -3.68 9.79 18.03
N ALA A 63 -4.99 10.02 17.95
CA ALA A 63 -5.57 11.34 17.72
C ALA A 63 -5.17 12.34 18.81
N ALA A 64 -5.17 11.91 20.08
CA ALA A 64 -4.76 12.77 21.19
C ALA A 64 -3.29 13.18 21.07
N ALA A 65 -2.39 12.24 20.76
CA ALA A 65 -0.98 12.55 20.56
C ALA A 65 -0.77 13.52 19.39
N ARG A 66 -1.46 13.29 18.26
CA ARG A 66 -1.40 14.18 17.07
C ARG A 66 -1.90 15.59 17.37
N VAL A 67 -3.06 15.74 18.02
CA VAL A 67 -3.64 17.05 18.37
C VAL A 67 -2.79 17.81 19.40
N ARG A 68 -1.98 17.09 20.18
CA ARG A 68 -1.08 17.66 21.20
C ARG A 68 0.36 17.79 20.71
N ASP A 69 0.62 17.66 19.41
CA ASP A 69 1.96 17.74 18.81
C ASP A 69 2.99 16.84 19.52
N THR A 70 2.54 15.68 20.02
CA THR A 70 3.38 14.72 20.73
C THR A 70 3.96 13.72 19.72
N PRO A 71 5.30 13.50 19.70
CA PRO A 71 5.96 12.66 18.69
C PRO A 71 5.62 11.18 18.90
N VAL A 72 4.56 10.73 18.24
CA VAL A 72 4.07 9.35 18.23
C VAL A 72 3.53 9.06 16.84
N THR A 73 4.06 8.03 16.18
CA THR A 73 3.56 7.61 14.88
C THR A 73 2.39 6.64 15.04
N ILE A 74 1.61 6.49 13.98
CA ILE A 74 0.56 5.46 13.94
C ILE A 74 1.11 4.06 14.19
N ASP A 75 2.34 3.77 13.75
CA ASP A 75 3.01 2.47 13.96
C ASP A 75 3.34 2.22 15.42
N ASN A 76 3.79 3.24 16.16
CA ASN A 76 4.02 3.13 17.59
C ASN A 76 2.73 2.71 18.32
N VAL A 77 1.60 3.36 18.01
CA VAL A 77 0.30 3.02 18.60
C VAL A 77 -0.19 1.64 18.14
N ALA A 78 0.01 1.32 16.86
CA ALA A 78 -0.39 0.05 16.27
C ALA A 78 0.35 -1.12 16.94
N ALA A 79 1.63 -0.95 17.26
CA ALA A 79 2.44 -1.94 17.97
C ALA A 79 1.91 -2.23 19.39
N VAL A 80 1.70 -1.20 20.22
CA VAL A 80 1.25 -1.38 21.62
C VAL A 80 -0.22 -1.80 21.75
N SER A 81 -1.04 -1.47 20.75
CA SER A 81 -2.46 -1.88 20.67
C SER A 81 -2.66 -3.25 20.02
N ARG A 82 -1.63 -3.79 19.34
CA ARG A 82 -1.68 -5.00 18.52
C ARG A 82 -2.77 -4.92 17.45
N ARG A 83 -2.88 -3.75 16.82
CA ARG A 83 -3.80 -3.48 15.72
C ARG A 83 -3.01 -3.10 14.48
N GLU A 84 -3.60 -3.32 13.31
CA GLU A 84 -3.01 -2.86 12.06
C GLU A 84 -3.12 -1.34 11.96
N ALA A 85 -2.05 -0.67 11.54
CA ALA A 85 -2.02 0.78 11.35
C ALA A 85 -3.14 1.26 10.41
N THR A 86 -3.45 0.49 9.35
CA THR A 86 -4.56 0.76 8.42
C THR A 86 -5.92 0.86 9.12
N ASN A 87 -6.18 -0.01 10.10
CA ASN A 87 -7.45 -0.01 10.82
C ASN A 87 -7.58 1.20 11.75
N ILE A 88 -6.48 1.63 12.37
CA ILE A 88 -6.43 2.84 13.19
C ILE A 88 -6.66 4.05 12.28
N TYR A 89 -5.94 4.14 11.17
CA TYR A 89 -6.03 5.24 10.21
C TYR A 89 -7.45 5.46 9.68
N HIS A 90 -8.11 4.39 9.22
CA HIS A 90 -9.49 4.49 8.72
C HIS A 90 -10.50 4.89 9.78
N GLU A 91 -10.23 4.59 11.04
CA GLU A 91 -11.08 4.96 12.15
C GLU A 91 -10.85 6.43 12.57
N THR A 92 -9.64 6.97 12.36
CA THR A 92 -9.31 8.38 12.62
C THR A 92 -10.21 9.34 11.83
N SER A 93 -10.53 9.06 10.57
CA SER A 93 -11.46 9.90 9.79
C SER A 93 -12.84 9.97 10.44
N LYS A 94 -13.37 8.84 10.92
CA LYS A 94 -14.68 8.80 11.60
C LYS A 94 -14.66 9.54 12.93
N LEU A 95 -13.54 9.44 13.66
CA LEU A 95 -13.34 10.18 14.91
C LEU A 95 -13.26 11.69 14.65
N SER A 96 -12.52 12.09 13.62
CA SER A 96 -12.41 13.48 13.14
C SER A 96 -13.79 14.04 12.80
N ASP A 97 -14.60 13.33 12.01
CA ASP A 97 -15.96 13.73 11.65
C ASP A 97 -16.86 13.91 12.88
N ALA A 98 -16.77 12.99 13.86
CA ALA A 98 -17.61 13.03 15.06
C ALA A 98 -17.21 14.12 16.07
N THR A 99 -15.92 14.48 16.12
CA THR A 99 -15.38 15.46 17.08
C THR A 99 -15.22 16.86 16.48
N GLY A 100 -15.20 16.97 15.15
CA GLY A 100 -14.89 18.20 14.43
C GLY A 100 -13.39 18.58 14.49
N LEU A 101 -12.53 17.67 14.94
CA LEU A 101 -11.09 17.92 15.03
C LEU A 101 -10.40 17.59 13.71
N GLN A 102 -9.49 18.46 13.29
CA GLN A 102 -8.59 18.16 12.18
C GLN A 102 -7.42 17.35 12.73
N ILE A 103 -7.42 16.05 12.44
CA ILE A 103 -6.35 15.14 12.83
C ILE A 103 -5.53 14.87 11.57
N GLU A 104 -4.41 15.58 11.43
CA GLU A 104 -3.53 15.41 10.28
C GLU A 104 -2.81 14.06 10.37
N PRO A 105 -2.80 13.25 9.30
CA PRO A 105 -2.03 12.01 9.29
C PRO A 105 -0.53 12.28 9.34
N ASP A 106 0.23 11.26 9.70
CA ASP A 106 1.68 11.25 9.55
C ASP A 106 2.06 11.37 8.06
N ASP A 107 3.21 11.99 7.74
CA ASP A 107 3.69 12.05 6.36
C ASP A 107 4.27 10.68 5.97
N PRO A 108 3.83 10.06 4.85
CA PRO A 108 4.46 8.84 4.36
C PRO A 108 5.98 8.94 4.14
N ALA A 109 6.51 10.13 3.83
CA ALA A 109 7.94 10.34 3.62
C ALA A 109 8.78 10.01 4.87
N ASP A 110 8.27 10.35 6.07
CA ASP A 110 8.95 10.06 7.34
C ASP A 110 9.17 8.54 7.52
N PHE A 111 8.17 7.74 7.15
CA PHE A 111 8.27 6.28 7.20
C PHE A 111 9.18 5.71 6.09
N VAL A 112 9.24 6.35 4.92
CA VAL A 112 10.18 5.96 3.87
C VAL A 112 11.61 6.08 4.39
N GLU A 113 11.95 7.20 5.03
CA GLU A 113 13.28 7.40 5.65
C GLU A 113 13.55 6.38 6.76
N GLU A 114 12.59 6.19 7.67
CA GLU A 114 12.70 5.26 8.80
C GLU A 114 12.98 3.83 8.32
N TYR A 115 12.12 3.29 7.45
CA TYR A 115 12.26 1.91 6.99
C TYR A 115 13.46 1.71 6.07
N ALA A 116 13.80 2.69 5.22
CA ALA A 116 15.01 2.62 4.39
C ALA A 116 16.27 2.55 5.26
N SER A 117 16.31 3.32 6.35
CA SER A 117 17.37 3.28 7.35
C SER A 117 17.46 1.91 8.04
N GLU A 118 16.34 1.35 8.49
CA GLU A 118 16.29 0.01 9.10
C GLU A 118 16.78 -1.09 8.15
N LEU A 119 16.40 -1.00 6.88
CA LEU A 119 16.80 -1.93 5.82
C LEU A 119 18.20 -1.65 5.25
N LYS A 120 18.88 -0.61 5.77
CA LYS A 120 20.23 -0.19 5.40
C LYS A 120 20.38 0.13 3.91
N TRP A 121 19.39 0.81 3.36
CA TRP A 121 19.46 1.34 2.00
C TRP A 121 20.55 2.42 1.92
N SER A 122 21.13 2.57 0.73
CA SER A 122 22.02 3.70 0.45
C SER A 122 21.22 4.99 0.38
N GLU A 123 21.84 6.11 0.75
CA GLU A 123 21.27 7.46 0.63
C GLU A 123 20.66 7.70 -0.76
N ASP A 124 21.38 7.36 -1.82
CA ASP A 124 20.92 7.47 -3.22
C ASP A 124 19.66 6.64 -3.54
N ALA A 125 19.45 5.50 -2.87
CA ALA A 125 18.24 4.68 -3.05
C ALA A 125 17.07 5.23 -2.22
N THR A 126 17.36 5.74 -1.02
CA THR A 126 16.40 6.43 -0.16
C THR A 126 15.87 7.70 -0.83
N ASP A 127 16.75 8.54 -1.38
CA ASP A 127 16.38 9.78 -2.08
C ASP A 127 15.42 9.50 -3.24
N ARG A 128 15.71 8.46 -4.04
CA ARG A 128 14.82 8.07 -5.14
C ARG A 128 13.50 7.46 -4.66
N ALA A 129 13.48 6.79 -3.52
CA ALA A 129 12.25 6.33 -2.91
C ALA A 129 11.39 7.50 -2.41
N LEU A 130 12.02 8.53 -1.83
CA LEU A 130 11.34 9.76 -1.42
C LEU A 130 10.79 10.53 -2.62
N GLU A 131 11.56 10.66 -3.70
CA GLU A 131 11.09 11.29 -4.93
C GLU A 131 9.87 10.54 -5.52
N LEU A 132 9.92 9.20 -5.54
CA LEU A 132 8.79 8.37 -5.93
C LEU A 132 7.58 8.55 -4.99
N CYS A 133 7.82 8.69 -3.68
CA CYS A 133 6.79 8.95 -2.68
C CYS A 133 6.04 10.26 -3.00
N GLU A 134 6.78 11.34 -3.24
CA GLU A 134 6.22 12.66 -3.55
C GLU A 134 5.45 12.65 -4.87
N HIS A 135 5.99 12.03 -5.92
CA HIS A 135 5.29 11.95 -7.21
C HIS A 135 3.97 11.16 -7.11
N ALA A 136 3.97 10.06 -6.35
CA ALA A 136 2.76 9.29 -6.11
C ALA A 136 1.78 10.03 -5.17
N LYS A 137 2.28 10.88 -4.27
CA LYS A 137 1.46 11.79 -3.44
C LYS A 137 0.78 12.85 -4.30
N ASP A 138 1.52 13.53 -5.17
CA ASP A 138 1.01 14.55 -6.10
C ASP A 138 -0.04 13.99 -7.06
N ALA A 139 0.10 12.72 -7.47
CA ALA A 139 -0.89 12.00 -8.26
C ALA A 139 -2.06 11.43 -7.43
N ASN A 140 -2.14 11.76 -6.14
CA ASN A 140 -3.18 11.34 -5.20
C ASN A 140 -3.29 9.81 -5.00
N VAL A 141 -2.22 9.05 -5.26
CA VAL A 141 -2.19 7.59 -5.06
C VAL A 141 -2.21 7.24 -3.57
N HIS A 142 -1.80 8.12 -2.68
CA HIS A 142 -1.85 7.88 -1.22
C HIS A 142 -3.28 7.91 -0.64
N SER A 143 -4.26 8.46 -1.35
CA SER A 143 -5.62 8.67 -0.85
C SER A 143 -6.27 7.38 -0.33
N GLY A 144 -6.79 7.42 0.90
CA GLY A 144 -7.46 6.30 1.57
C GLY A 144 -6.54 5.19 2.10
N ARG A 145 -5.21 5.35 2.00
CA ARG A 145 -4.21 4.39 2.50
C ARG A 145 -3.54 4.93 3.75
N SER A 146 -3.15 4.05 4.67
CA SER A 146 -2.35 4.47 5.83
C SER A 146 -0.98 4.96 5.37
N PRO A 147 -0.42 6.00 6.01
CA PRO A 147 0.90 6.53 5.65
C PRO A 147 2.01 5.48 5.67
N SER A 148 2.09 4.69 6.74
CA SER A 148 3.05 3.60 6.92
C SER A 148 2.91 2.51 5.84
N GLY A 149 1.68 2.06 5.56
CA GLY A 149 1.41 1.06 4.51
C GLY A 149 1.69 1.58 3.09
N PHE A 150 1.49 2.88 2.85
CA PHE A 150 1.85 3.52 1.60
C PHE A 150 3.37 3.61 1.43
N ALA A 151 4.09 4.06 2.47
CA ALA A 151 5.55 4.13 2.49
C ALA A 151 6.21 2.75 2.24
N ALA A 152 5.72 1.70 2.88
CA ALA A 152 6.15 0.33 2.62
C ALA A 152 5.95 -0.09 1.17
N SER A 153 4.87 0.36 0.54
CA SER A 153 4.58 0.09 -0.87
C SER A 153 5.46 0.90 -1.81
N VAL A 154 5.83 2.13 -1.44
CA VAL A 154 6.81 2.96 -2.16
C VAL A 154 8.18 2.30 -2.15
N LEU A 155 8.66 1.88 -0.98
CA LEU A 155 9.95 1.19 -0.87
C LEU A 155 9.94 -0.15 -1.61
N TYR A 156 8.88 -0.95 -1.50
CA TYR A 156 8.80 -2.17 -2.28
C TYR A 156 8.81 -1.88 -3.80
N ALA A 157 8.05 -0.89 -4.26
CA ALA A 157 8.08 -0.46 -5.67
C ALA A 157 9.48 -0.04 -6.12
N ARG A 158 10.19 0.77 -5.31
CA ARG A 158 11.56 1.19 -5.60
C ARG A 158 12.52 -0.01 -5.64
N SER A 159 12.36 -0.95 -4.71
CA SER A 159 13.19 -2.17 -4.66
C SER A 159 13.02 -3.06 -5.88
N GLU A 160 11.79 -3.17 -6.42
CA GLU A 160 11.50 -3.88 -7.67
C GLU A 160 12.03 -3.10 -8.88
N ILE A 161 12.02 -1.76 -8.82
CA ILE A 161 12.55 -0.91 -9.87
C ILE A 161 14.08 -1.02 -9.99
N GLU A 162 14.77 -1.20 -8.88
CA GLU A 162 16.24 -1.26 -8.84
C GLU A 162 16.78 -2.70 -8.76
N ASP A 163 15.90 -3.72 -8.75
CA ASP A 163 16.25 -5.14 -8.58
C ASP A 163 17.10 -5.39 -7.31
N LEU A 164 16.71 -4.77 -6.19
CA LEU A 164 17.43 -4.85 -4.92
C LEU A 164 17.23 -6.19 -4.18
N GLY A 165 16.35 -7.05 -4.68
CA GLY A 165 16.14 -8.41 -4.16
C GLY A 165 15.36 -8.51 -2.84
N TYR A 166 14.68 -7.43 -2.41
CA TYR A 166 13.78 -7.45 -1.27
C TYR A 166 12.43 -8.07 -1.62
N THR A 167 11.76 -8.63 -0.62
CA THR A 167 10.43 -9.22 -0.72
C THR A 167 9.39 -8.32 -0.06
N GLN A 168 8.11 -8.49 -0.41
CA GLN A 168 7.02 -7.75 0.24
C GLN A 168 6.99 -7.93 1.77
N SER A 169 7.41 -9.11 2.25
CA SER A 169 7.46 -9.42 3.68
C SER A 169 8.52 -8.60 4.41
N ASP A 170 9.61 -8.21 3.74
CA ASP A 170 10.68 -7.40 4.33
C ASP A 170 10.18 -5.99 4.70
N PHE A 171 9.16 -5.48 3.99
CA PHE A 171 8.53 -4.19 4.27
C PHE A 171 7.25 -4.32 5.10
N ALA A 172 6.50 -5.41 4.95
CA ALA A 172 5.23 -5.61 5.66
C ALA A 172 5.41 -5.71 7.19
N GLY A 173 6.51 -6.34 7.63
CA GLY A 173 6.83 -6.50 9.06
C GLY A 173 7.06 -5.16 9.76
N PRO A 174 8.06 -4.37 9.34
CA PRO A 174 8.33 -3.05 9.91
C PRO A 174 7.12 -2.11 9.87
N ALA A 175 6.39 -2.08 8.75
CA ALA A 175 5.27 -1.17 8.56
C ALA A 175 3.92 -1.66 9.13
N ASN A 176 3.93 -2.72 9.95
CA ASN A 176 2.74 -3.31 10.57
C ASN A 176 1.52 -3.38 9.61
N THR A 177 1.78 -3.87 8.40
CA THR A 177 0.82 -3.98 7.31
C THR A 177 0.86 -5.39 6.73
N THR A 178 -0.01 -5.68 5.77
CA THR A 178 -0.04 -7.00 5.12
C THR A 178 0.71 -6.98 3.80
N THR A 179 1.32 -8.09 3.43
CA THR A 179 1.88 -8.29 2.09
C THR A 179 0.82 -8.08 1.01
N THR A 180 -0.44 -8.44 1.27
CA THR A 180 -1.57 -8.17 0.37
C THR A 180 -1.81 -6.67 0.15
N THR A 181 -1.66 -5.85 1.19
CA THR A 181 -1.77 -4.38 1.09
C THR A 181 -0.70 -3.83 0.16
N ILE A 182 0.56 -4.26 0.35
CA ILE A 182 1.69 -3.89 -0.50
C ILE A 182 1.44 -4.36 -1.93
N GLN A 183 1.10 -5.64 -2.12
CA GLN A 183 0.82 -6.27 -3.41
C GLN A 183 -0.19 -5.50 -4.26
N LYS A 184 -1.25 -4.97 -3.64
CA LYS A 184 -2.29 -4.19 -4.32
C LYS A 184 -1.88 -2.75 -4.61
N THR A 185 -0.95 -2.21 -3.84
CA THR A 185 -0.63 -0.78 -3.83
C THR A 185 0.62 -0.46 -4.66
N TYR A 186 1.69 -1.25 -4.54
CA TYR A 186 2.96 -0.99 -5.25
C TYR A 186 2.78 -0.85 -6.78
N PRO A 187 1.92 -1.61 -7.49
CA PRO A 187 1.78 -1.46 -8.94
C PRO A 187 1.14 -0.13 -9.33
N GLN A 188 0.38 0.48 -8.42
CA GLN A 188 -0.21 1.80 -8.62
C GLN A 188 0.79 2.94 -8.33
N ILE A 189 1.89 2.65 -7.63
CA ILE A 189 2.95 3.63 -7.33
C ILE A 189 4.01 3.64 -8.43
N MET A 190 4.39 2.45 -8.94
CA MET A 190 5.45 2.29 -9.94
C MET A 190 5.38 3.25 -11.15
N PRO A 191 4.21 3.55 -11.75
CA PRO A 191 4.08 4.50 -12.87
C PRO A 191 4.61 5.91 -12.61
N TYR A 192 4.78 6.29 -11.34
CA TYR A 192 5.17 7.64 -10.93
C TYR A 192 6.68 7.79 -10.68
N ALA A 193 7.48 6.76 -10.94
CA ALA A 193 8.94 6.83 -10.83
C ALA A 193 9.51 7.77 -11.92
N PRO A 194 10.14 8.90 -11.57
CA PRO A 194 10.58 9.90 -12.54
C PRO A 194 11.81 9.52 -13.34
N ASP A 195 12.61 8.59 -12.82
CA ASP A 195 13.88 8.15 -13.37
C ASP A 195 13.77 6.84 -14.15
N VAL A 196 12.53 6.38 -14.40
CA VAL A 196 12.26 5.14 -15.14
C VAL A 196 11.36 5.47 -16.33
N GLU A 197 11.80 5.08 -17.52
CA GLU A 197 10.96 5.20 -18.72
C GLU A 197 9.71 4.32 -18.57
N ALA A 198 8.54 4.80 -19.02
CA ALA A 198 7.28 4.06 -18.92
C ALA A 198 7.36 2.64 -19.54
N LYS A 199 8.15 2.48 -20.60
CA LYS A 199 8.42 1.19 -21.25
C LYS A 199 9.12 0.19 -20.31
N ASP A 200 9.99 0.67 -19.42
CA ASP A 200 10.74 -0.17 -18.50
C ASP A 200 9.86 -0.59 -17.30
N LEU A 201 8.87 0.23 -16.92
CA LEU A 201 7.84 -0.12 -15.92
C LEU A 201 6.85 -1.16 -16.45
N ALA A 202 6.46 -1.08 -17.72
CA ALA A 202 5.65 -2.10 -18.38
C ALA A 202 6.26 -3.48 -18.32
N SER A 203 7.60 -3.54 -18.34
CA SER A 203 8.33 -4.79 -18.26
C SER A 203 8.10 -5.59 -16.97
N ARG A 204 7.62 -4.94 -15.90
CA ARG A 204 7.62 -5.45 -14.52
C ARG A 204 6.26 -5.87 -13.96
N ALA A 205 5.13 -5.40 -14.51
CA ALA A 205 3.77 -5.76 -14.06
C ALA A 205 2.87 -6.19 -15.22
N PHE A 206 2.09 -7.26 -15.01
CA PHE A 206 1.16 -7.77 -16.03
C PHE A 206 0.08 -6.76 -16.40
N GLU A 207 -0.55 -6.12 -15.40
CA GLU A 207 -1.68 -5.22 -15.65
C GLU A 207 -1.29 -4.03 -16.53
N PHE A 208 -0.12 -3.44 -16.30
CA PHE A 208 0.36 -2.33 -17.13
C PHE A 208 0.72 -2.80 -18.55
N ALA A 209 1.33 -3.99 -18.67
CA ALA A 209 1.56 -4.59 -19.98
C ALA A 209 0.25 -4.89 -20.72
N PHE A 210 -0.80 -5.33 -20.01
CA PHE A 210 -2.12 -5.58 -20.57
C PHE A 210 -2.79 -4.29 -21.03
N GLU A 211 -2.82 -3.25 -20.18
CA GLU A 211 -3.37 -1.93 -20.52
C GLU A 211 -2.70 -1.37 -21.78
N ILE A 212 -1.36 -1.35 -21.82
CA ILE A 212 -0.62 -0.88 -23.00
C ILE A 212 -0.98 -1.69 -24.24
N LEU A 213 -0.97 -3.02 -24.14
CA LEU A 213 -1.25 -3.86 -25.29
C LEU A 213 -2.66 -3.59 -25.81
N GLU A 214 -3.65 -3.65 -24.92
CA GLU A 214 -5.08 -3.51 -25.26
C GLU A 214 -5.45 -2.12 -25.77
N ASP A 215 -4.80 -1.07 -25.28
CA ASP A 215 -4.98 0.29 -25.79
C ASP A 215 -4.39 0.47 -27.20
N ASN A 216 -3.44 -0.39 -27.60
CA ASN A 216 -2.65 -0.23 -28.83
C ASN A 216 -2.84 -1.35 -29.86
N ILE A 217 -3.59 -2.40 -29.54
CA ILE A 217 -3.96 -3.49 -30.44
C ILE A 217 -5.48 -3.59 -30.56
N ASN A 218 -5.96 -3.88 -31.77
CA ASN A 218 -7.39 -4.06 -31.99
C ASN A 218 -7.71 -5.56 -32.04
N VAL A 219 -7.96 -6.17 -30.88
CA VAL A 219 -8.33 -7.58 -30.77
C VAL A 219 -9.63 -7.77 -29.99
N PRO A 220 -10.42 -8.83 -30.24
CA PRO A 220 -11.67 -9.08 -29.52
C PRO A 220 -11.45 -9.32 -28.01
N ASP A 221 -12.44 -8.98 -27.18
CA ASP A 221 -12.39 -9.18 -25.73
C ASP A 221 -12.06 -10.63 -25.33
N VAL A 222 -12.55 -11.62 -26.08
CA VAL A 222 -12.25 -13.05 -25.84
C VAL A 222 -10.75 -13.35 -25.96
N VAL A 223 -10.05 -12.67 -26.86
CA VAL A 223 -8.59 -12.80 -27.03
C VAL A 223 -7.87 -12.13 -25.87
N CYS A 224 -8.32 -10.95 -25.43
CA CYS A 224 -7.76 -10.27 -24.26
C CYS A 224 -7.92 -11.11 -22.99
N GLU A 225 -9.12 -11.63 -22.73
CA GLU A 225 -9.41 -12.48 -21.57
C GLU A 225 -8.57 -13.75 -21.55
N GLU A 226 -8.45 -14.42 -22.70
CA GLU A 226 -7.68 -15.65 -22.83
C GLU A 226 -6.16 -15.40 -22.71
N ALA A 227 -5.64 -14.34 -23.32
CA ALA A 227 -4.24 -13.93 -23.23
C ALA A 227 -3.85 -13.58 -21.79
N ARG A 228 -4.67 -12.78 -21.09
CA ARG A 228 -4.49 -12.47 -19.66
C ARG A 228 -4.44 -13.73 -18.81
N LYS A 229 -5.36 -14.68 -19.07
CA LYS A 229 -5.43 -15.95 -18.33
C LYS A 229 -4.18 -16.80 -18.55
N ARG A 230 -3.67 -16.91 -19.78
CA ARG A 230 -2.45 -17.67 -20.09
C ARG A 230 -1.22 -17.03 -19.47
N ALA A 231 -1.05 -15.72 -19.62
CA ALA A 231 0.06 -14.98 -19.02
C ALA A 231 0.14 -15.15 -17.49
N ARG A 232 -1.01 -15.14 -16.79
CA ARG A 232 -1.09 -15.30 -15.32
C ARG A 232 -0.87 -16.74 -14.83
N ASN A 233 -1.02 -17.75 -15.70
CA ASN A 233 -0.94 -19.16 -15.32
C ASN A 233 0.48 -19.75 -15.45
N ILE A 234 1.47 -18.98 -15.92
CA ILE A 234 2.86 -19.43 -15.97
C ILE A 234 3.38 -19.71 -14.54
N ASP A 235 4.09 -20.83 -14.36
CA ASP A 235 4.69 -21.22 -13.07
C ASP A 235 5.72 -20.18 -12.60
N ASN A 236 5.56 -19.68 -11.38
CA ASN A 236 6.50 -18.76 -10.73
C ASN A 236 7.94 -19.31 -10.66
N LYS A 237 8.15 -20.64 -10.78
CA LYS A 237 9.49 -21.24 -10.88
C LYS A 237 10.14 -21.10 -12.25
N GLU A 238 9.34 -20.98 -13.32
CA GLU A 238 9.87 -20.61 -14.64
C GLU A 238 10.24 -19.12 -14.68
N ILE A 239 9.59 -18.30 -13.84
CA ILE A 239 9.88 -16.88 -13.58
C ILE A 239 11.08 -16.78 -12.60
N ALA A 240 12.27 -17.18 -13.05
CA ALA A 240 13.51 -16.98 -12.29
C ALA A 240 14.07 -15.55 -12.46
N ARG A 241 15.00 -15.14 -11.58
CA ARG A 241 15.63 -13.79 -11.49
C ARG A 241 15.73 -13.05 -12.84
N GLY A 242 15.02 -11.92 -12.95
CA GLY A 242 15.16 -10.95 -14.05
C GLY A 242 14.22 -11.14 -15.25
N GLN A 243 13.13 -11.88 -15.13
CA GLN A 243 12.22 -12.17 -16.25
C GLN A 243 11.10 -11.11 -16.44
N SER A 244 10.89 -10.71 -17.70
CA SER A 244 10.01 -9.61 -18.12
C SER A 244 8.54 -10.06 -18.20
N ARG A 245 7.70 -9.62 -17.24
CA ARG A 245 6.24 -9.87 -17.26
C ARG A 245 5.58 -9.29 -18.52
N ALA A 246 6.12 -8.19 -19.05
CA ALA A 246 5.76 -7.68 -20.37
C ALA A 246 6.00 -8.69 -21.49
N ALA A 247 7.16 -9.36 -21.48
CA ALA A 247 7.47 -10.32 -22.53
C ALA A 247 6.54 -11.54 -22.47
N ILE A 248 6.14 -11.96 -21.27
CA ILE A 248 5.12 -12.99 -21.07
C ILE A 248 3.76 -12.50 -21.56
N ALA A 249 3.35 -11.28 -21.21
CA ALA A 249 2.10 -10.69 -21.67
C ALA A 249 2.05 -10.61 -23.21
N ALA A 250 3.09 -10.04 -23.83
CA ALA A 250 3.22 -9.94 -25.28
C ALA A 250 3.24 -11.32 -25.95
N ALA A 251 3.88 -12.33 -25.34
CA ALA A 251 3.88 -13.69 -25.85
C ALA A 251 2.50 -14.33 -25.78
N ALA A 252 1.78 -14.15 -24.67
CA ALA A 252 0.42 -14.66 -24.51
C ALA A 252 -0.53 -14.06 -25.55
N TYR A 253 -0.47 -12.73 -25.72
CA TYR A 253 -1.26 -12.04 -26.75
C TYR A 253 -0.94 -12.53 -28.15
N LEU A 254 0.33 -12.80 -28.45
CA LEU A 254 0.73 -13.32 -29.75
C LEU A 254 0.23 -14.75 -29.99
N VAL A 255 0.34 -15.64 -29.00
CA VAL A 255 -0.12 -17.03 -29.10
C VAL A 255 -1.63 -17.10 -29.28
N VAL A 256 -2.38 -16.38 -28.43
CA VAL A 256 -3.85 -16.39 -28.51
C VAL A 256 -4.33 -15.72 -29.79
N ALA A 257 -3.71 -14.62 -30.22
CA ALA A 257 -4.05 -13.99 -31.49
C ALA A 257 -3.84 -14.95 -32.68
N ASP A 258 -2.74 -15.71 -32.71
CA ASP A 258 -2.46 -16.70 -33.76
C ASP A 258 -3.55 -17.79 -33.81
N GLU A 259 -3.97 -18.31 -32.65
CA GLU A 259 -5.06 -19.31 -32.56
C GLU A 259 -6.41 -18.78 -33.05
N HIS A 260 -6.65 -17.47 -32.88
CA HIS A 260 -7.84 -16.78 -33.37
C HIS A 260 -7.66 -16.21 -34.79
N ASN A 261 -6.56 -16.53 -35.49
CA ASN A 261 -6.22 -16.05 -36.83
C ASN A 261 -6.10 -14.51 -36.94
N ILE A 262 -5.59 -13.86 -35.90
CA ILE A 262 -5.32 -12.43 -35.84
C ILE A 262 -3.81 -12.21 -35.96
N ASP A 263 -3.39 -11.45 -36.98
CA ASP A 263 -1.98 -11.16 -37.21
C ASP A 263 -1.47 -10.08 -36.25
N LEU A 264 -0.66 -10.49 -35.28
CA LEU A 264 0.09 -9.58 -34.39
C LEU A 264 1.59 -9.74 -34.61
N SER A 265 2.27 -8.60 -34.77
CA SER A 265 3.71 -8.56 -35.01
C SER A 265 4.50 -8.65 -33.70
N GLN A 266 5.31 -9.70 -33.54
CA GLN A 266 6.15 -9.91 -32.36
C GLN A 266 7.08 -8.70 -32.07
N PRO A 267 7.84 -8.14 -33.04
CA PRO A 267 8.62 -6.93 -32.78
C PRO A 267 7.78 -5.75 -32.31
N ARG A 268 6.57 -5.58 -32.86
CA ARG A 268 5.67 -4.48 -32.51
C ARG A 268 5.14 -4.64 -31.08
N LEU A 269 4.70 -5.83 -30.70
CA LEU A 269 4.25 -6.08 -29.32
C LEU A 269 5.40 -5.89 -28.33
N ALA A 270 6.61 -6.38 -28.67
CA ALA A 270 7.77 -6.22 -27.81
C ALA A 270 8.13 -4.75 -27.56
N ASP A 271 8.08 -3.92 -28.60
CA ASP A 271 8.34 -2.48 -28.52
C ASP A 271 7.30 -1.76 -27.64
N MET A 272 6.01 -2.08 -27.80
CA MET A 272 4.92 -1.49 -27.00
C MET A 272 5.14 -1.64 -25.50
N VAL A 273 5.54 -2.83 -25.05
CA VAL A 273 5.72 -3.14 -23.62
C VAL A 273 7.18 -3.02 -23.17
N GLY A 274 8.03 -2.36 -23.97
CA GLY A 274 9.41 -2.04 -23.59
C GLY A 274 10.32 -3.23 -23.37
N THR A 275 10.18 -4.29 -24.18
CA THR A 275 10.97 -5.52 -24.05
C THR A 275 11.65 -5.92 -25.36
N ASN A 276 12.58 -6.87 -25.28
CA ASN A 276 13.26 -7.40 -26.45
C ASN A 276 12.39 -8.46 -27.16
N SER A 277 12.23 -8.33 -28.48
CA SER A 277 11.49 -9.29 -29.31
C SER A 277 11.96 -10.74 -29.15
N GLN A 278 13.26 -10.97 -28.96
CA GLN A 278 13.80 -12.31 -28.66
C GLN A 278 13.37 -12.83 -27.29
N THR A 279 13.15 -11.93 -26.32
CA THR A 279 12.62 -12.28 -25.00
C THR A 279 11.16 -12.71 -25.11
N VAL A 280 10.33 -12.01 -25.90
CA VAL A 280 8.95 -12.44 -26.22
C VAL A 280 8.94 -13.83 -26.86
N ALA A 281 9.83 -14.09 -27.83
CA ALA A 281 9.91 -15.39 -28.49
C ALA A 281 10.20 -16.56 -27.55
N LYS A 282 11.02 -16.34 -26.51
CA LYS A 282 11.34 -17.38 -25.51
C LYS A 282 10.12 -17.86 -24.75
N TYR A 283 9.17 -16.97 -24.49
CA TYR A 283 7.98 -17.29 -23.70
C TYR A 283 6.86 -17.97 -24.48
N LYS A 284 6.85 -17.92 -25.81
CA LYS A 284 5.77 -18.54 -26.61
C LYS A 284 5.53 -20.02 -26.31
N GLY A 285 6.54 -20.75 -25.86
CA GLY A 285 6.41 -22.17 -25.47
C GLY A 285 5.93 -22.39 -24.04
N SER A 286 5.91 -21.35 -23.21
CA SER A 286 5.50 -21.38 -21.80
C SER A 286 4.10 -20.81 -21.57
N VAL A 287 3.54 -20.04 -22.53
CA VAL A 287 2.18 -19.46 -22.50
C VAL A 287 1.18 -20.24 -23.32
#